data_AF-A0A849HCI6-F1
#
_entry.id   AF-A0A849HCI6-F1
#
_cell.length_a   1.000
_cell.length_b   1.000
_cell.length_c   1.000
_cell.angle_alpha   90.00
_cell.angle_beta   90.00
_cell.angle_gamma   90.00
#
_symmetry.space_group_name_H-M   'P 1'
#
loop_
_entity.id
_entity.type
_entity.pdbx_description
1 polymer ?
#
loop_
_entity_poly.entity_id
_entity_poly.type
_entity_poly.pdbx_seq_one_letter_code
_entity_poly.pdbx_strand_id
1 'polypeptide(L)' 'MKRGDVIKKIKKAAKAASLEFEQYELTRHTGIRVGGTSTTISRSSSDMPDVFAETIFKQLESELGKGWWRS' A
#
# COMPACT_ATOMS: atom_id res chain seq x y z
N MET A 1 -9.69 -0.40 8.56
CA MET A 1 -8.51 0.42 8.97
C MET A 1 -8.48 1.79 8.29
N LYS A 2 -7.74 2.80 8.78
CA LYS A 2 -7.68 4.12 8.11
C LYS A 2 -6.73 4.10 6.91
N ARG A 3 -7.05 4.88 5.86
CA ARG A 3 -6.18 5.10 4.69
C ARG A 3 -4.73 5.46 5.07
N GLY A 4 -4.57 6.35 6.04
CA GLY A 4 -3.24 6.79 6.49
C GLY A 4 -2.40 5.66 7.08
N ASP A 5 -3.04 4.73 7.79
CA ASP A 5 -2.38 3.56 8.37
C ASP A 5 -1.94 2.57 7.29
N VAL A 6 -2.73 2.39 6.22
CA VAL A 6 -2.36 1.56 5.05
C VAL A 6 -1.07 2.08 4.43
N ILE A 7 -1.03 3.38 4.13
CA ILE A 7 0.13 4.01 3.50
C ILE A 7 1.37 3.92 4.41
N LYS A 8 1.21 4.20 5.71
CA LYS A 8 2.30 4.08 6.69
C LYS A 8 2.83 2.64 6.75
N LYS A 9 1.94 1.65 6.73
CA LYS A 9 2.31 0.22 6.80
C LYS A 9 3.08 -0.20 5.54
N ILE A 10 2.62 0.18 4.35
CA ILE A 10 3.33 -0.06 3.09
C ILE A 10 4.71 0.60 3.11
N LYS A 11 4.81 1.87 3.52
CA LYS A 11 6.09 2.57 3.61
C LYS A 11 7.08 1.89 4.56
N LYS A 12 6.60 1.41 5.71
CA LYS A 12 7.44 0.68 6.68
C LYS A 12 7.95 -0.63 6.10
N ALA A 13 7.08 -1.39 5.42
CA ALA A 13 7.45 -2.65 4.80
C ALA A 13 8.42 -2.45 3.63
N ALA A 14 8.17 -1.46 2.76
CA ALA A 14 9.09 -1.10 1.68
C ALA A 14 10.47 -0.74 2.22
N LYS A 15 10.54 0.05 3.30
CA LYS A 15 11.80 0.36 3.97
C LYS A 15 12.48 -0.87 4.57
N ALA A 16 11.73 -1.80 5.15
CA ALA A 16 12.27 -3.05 5.71
C ALA A 16 12.80 -3.98 4.61
N ALA A 17 12.18 -3.96 3.43
CA ALA A 17 12.60 -4.70 2.24
C ALA A 17 13.68 -3.96 1.40
N SER A 18 14.13 -2.78 1.83
CA SER A 18 15.03 -1.90 1.06
C SER A 18 14.54 -1.59 -0.36
N LEU A 19 13.22 -1.48 -0.54
CA LEU A 19 12.60 -1.13 -1.81
C LEU A 19 12.28 0.36 -1.88
N GLU A 20 12.31 0.89 -3.11
CA GLU A 20 11.90 2.26 -3.38
C GLU A 20 10.39 2.43 -3.18
N PHE A 21 10.01 3.37 -2.31
CA PHE A 21 8.62 3.74 -2.09
C PHE A 21 8.36 5.12 -2.71
N GLU A 22 7.45 5.19 -3.66
CA GLU A 22 7.01 6.43 -4.27
C GLU A 22 5.49 6.59 -4.08
N GLN A 23 5.09 7.80 -3.69
CA GLN A 23 3.69 8.18 -3.61
C GLN A 23 3.44 9.31 -4.59
N TYR A 24 2.49 9.12 -5.49
CA TYR A 24 2.09 10.13 -6.47
C TYR A 24 0.57 10.37 -6.42
N GLU A 25 0.17 11.61 -6.71
CA GLU A 25 -1.24 12.00 -6.67
C GLU A 25 -1.92 11.80 -8.02
N LEU A 26 -3.09 11.17 -8.01
CA LEU A 26 -3.99 11.04 -9.15
C LEU A 26 -5.27 11.83 -8.87
N THR A 27 -6.09 12.14 -9.88
CA THR A 27 -7.28 13.00 -9.72
C THR A 27 -8.18 12.62 -8.53
N ARG A 28 -8.51 11.33 -8.37
CA ARG A 28 -9.37 10.83 -7.28
C ARG A 28 -8.70 9.77 -6.38
N HIS A 29 -7.48 9.38 -6.73
CA HIS A 29 -6.74 8.30 -6.08
C HIS A 29 -5.35 8.79 -5.65
N THR A 30 -4.70 8.01 -4.82
CA THR A 30 -3.27 8.13 -4.53
C THR A 30 -2.59 6.90 -5.10
N GLY A 31 -1.69 7.10 -6.04
CA GLY A 31 -0.81 6.05 -6.53
C GLY A 31 0.29 5.78 -5.53
N ILE A 32 0.58 4.50 -5.30
CA ILE A 32 1.67 4.03 -4.47
C ILE A 32 2.48 3.07 -5.34
N ARG A 33 3.78 3.31 -5.46
CA ARG A 33 4.72 2.41 -6.13
C ARG A 33 5.72 1.90 -5.10
N VAL A 34 5.94 0.60 -5.11
CA VAL A 34 6.93 -0.10 -4.29
C VAL A 34 7.78 -0.94 -5.24
N GLY A 35 9.03 -0.55 -5.46
CA GLY A 35 9.92 -1.19 -6.42
C GLY A 35 9.30 -1.24 -7.83
N GLY A 36 9.06 -2.46 -8.31
CA GLY A 36 8.43 -2.72 -9.61
C GLY A 36 6.91 -2.68 -9.62
N THR A 37 6.24 -2.77 -8.45
CA THR A 37 4.78 -2.88 -8.37
C THR A 37 4.13 -1.57 -8.00
N SER A 38 3.02 -1.23 -8.66
CA SER A 38 2.19 -0.07 -8.33
C SER A 38 0.77 -0.47 -7.96
N THR A 39 0.16 0.30 -7.06
CA THR A 39 -1.21 0.14 -6.59
C THR A 39 -1.85 1.51 -6.41
N THR A 40 -3.17 1.57 -6.34
CA THR A 40 -3.91 2.82 -6.17
C THR A 40 -4.86 2.74 -5.00
N ILE A 41 -4.92 3.84 -4.25
CA ILE A 41 -5.72 3.99 -3.04
C ILE A 41 -6.76 5.09 -3.28
N SER A 42 -8.04 4.76 -3.21
CA SER A 42 -9.13 5.73 -3.33
C SER A 42 -9.06 6.79 -2.23
N ARG A 43 -9.22 8.08 -2.59
CA ARG A 43 -9.30 9.18 -1.61
C ARG A 43 -10.69 9.38 -1.02
N SER A 44 -11.71 8.80 -1.65
CA SER A 44 -13.12 9.05 -1.33
C SER A 44 -13.55 8.56 0.05
N SER A 45 -12.76 7.71 0.70
CA SER A 45 -13.10 7.11 2.00
C SER A 45 -11.89 7.18 2.93
N SER A 46 -12.04 7.85 4.07
CA SER A 46 -11.00 7.90 5.11
C SER A 46 -10.88 6.57 5.86
N ASP A 47 -12.01 5.88 5.98
CA ASP A 47 -12.08 4.50 6.43
C ASP A 47 -12.00 3.56 5.22
N MET A 48 -11.08 2.61 5.31
CA MET A 48 -10.85 1.59 4.31
C MET A 48 -11.26 0.24 4.90
N PRO A 49 -12.25 -0.45 4.31
CA PRO A 49 -12.60 -1.80 4.72
C PRO A 49 -11.37 -2.68 4.71
N ASP A 50 -11.19 -3.50 5.74
CA ASP A 50 -10.00 -4.34 5.89
C ASP A 50 -9.80 -5.28 4.69
N VAL A 51 -10.89 -5.76 4.07
CA VAL A 51 -10.84 -6.56 2.83
C VAL A 51 -10.16 -5.81 1.67
N PHE A 52 -10.41 -4.49 1.55
CA PHE A 52 -9.79 -3.68 0.51
C PHE A 52 -8.32 -3.42 0.81
N ALA A 53 -7.98 -3.16 2.08
CA ALA A 53 -6.59 -3.03 2.51
C ALA A 53 -5.80 -4.33 2.27
N GLU A 54 -6.36 -5.49 2.62
CA GLU A 54 -5.76 -6.78 2.34
C GLU A 54 -5.56 -7.01 0.84
N THR A 55 -6.51 -6.58 -0.01
CA THR A 55 -6.36 -6.66 -1.47
C THR A 55 -5.15 -5.86 -1.95
N ILE A 56 -4.97 -4.63 -1.44
CA ILE A 56 -3.80 -3.79 -1.75
C ILE A 56 -2.51 -4.46 -1.26
N PHE A 57 -2.50 -4.97 -0.02
CA PHE A 57 -1.31 -5.63 0.51
C PHE A 57 -0.93 -6.88 -0.28
N LYS A 58 -1.94 -7.62 -0.73
CA LYS A 58 -1.79 -8.79 -1.59
C LYS A 58 -1.14 -8.45 -2.93
N GLN A 59 -1.52 -7.32 -3.54
CA GLN A 59 -0.87 -6.86 -4.78
C GLN A 59 0.63 -6.62 -4.60
N LEU A 60 1.03 -6.17 -3.41
CA LEU A 60 2.43 -5.93 -3.08
C LEU A 60 3.18 -7.19 -2.59
N GLU A 61 2.54 -8.36 -2.52
CA GLU A 61 3.22 -9.62 -2.12
C GLU A 61 4.40 -9.96 -3.00
N SER A 62 4.33 -9.61 -4.29
CA SER A 62 5.41 -9.90 -5.23
C SER A 62 6.73 -9.25 -4.81
N GLU A 63 6.66 -8.06 -4.23
CA GLU A 63 7.84 -7.26 -3.86
C GLU A 63 8.16 -7.37 -2.36
N LEU A 64 7.14 -7.32 -1.51
CA LEU A 64 7.28 -7.27 -0.05
C LEU A 64 7.29 -8.67 0.61
N GLY A 65 7.05 -9.71 -0.17
CA GLY A 65 6.98 -11.09 0.30
C GLY A 65 5.57 -11.50 0.76
N LYS A 66 5.35 -12.81 0.81
CA LYS A 66 4.03 -13.39 1.10
C LYS A 66 3.55 -13.01 2.52
N GLY A 67 2.34 -12.45 2.63
CA GLY A 67 1.71 -12.16 3.91
C GLY A 67 2.41 -11.09 4.78
N TRP A 68 3.24 -10.23 4.20
CA TRP A 68 4.05 -9.22 4.92
C TRP A 68 3.25 -8.29 5.86
N TRP A 69 1.96 -8.10 5.62
CA TRP A 69 1.08 -7.25 6.43
C TRP A 69 0.51 -7.95 7.68
N ARG A 70 0.70 -9.27 7.81
CA ARG A 70 0.24 -10.05 8.98
C ARG A 70 1.25 -10.04 10.13
N SER A 71 2.44 -9.50 9.89
CA SER A 71 3.53 -9.41 10.87
C SER A 71 3.49 -8.14 11.73
#